data_AF-I7GYD0-F1
#
_entry.id   AF-I7GYD0-F1
#
_cell.length_a   1.000
_cell.length_b   1.000
_cell.length_c   1.000
_cell.angle_alpha   90.00
_cell.angle_beta   90.00
_cell.angle_gamma   90.00
#
_symmetry.space_group_name_H-M   'P 1'
#
loop_
_entity.id
_entity.type
_entity.pdbx_description
1 polymer ?
#
loop_
_entity_poly.entity_id
_entity_poly.type
_entity_poly.pdbx_seq_one_letter_code
_entity_poly.pdbx_strand_id
1 'polypeptide(L)' 'FNSTELKDMEYIYSHYYNKIEYIRFSSSVEQYVGFTEYGVMLAEILNNN' A
#
# COMPACT_ATOMS: atom_id res chain seq x y z
N PHE A 1 5.91 11.70 27.13
CA PHE A 1 5.72 10.69 26.07
C PHE A 1 7.01 10.62 25.28
N ASN A 2 7.78 9.55 25.44
CA ASN A 2 8.99 9.31 24.66
C ASN A 2 8.79 7.94 24.02
N SER A 3 8.19 7.93 22.82
CA SER A 3 7.96 6.70 22.06
C SER A 3 9.16 6.48 21.15
N THR A 4 10.15 5.76 21.65
CA THR A 4 11.31 5.31 20.87
C THR A 4 10.97 4.07 20.03
N GLU A 5 9.78 3.50 20.21
CA GLU A 5 9.27 2.42 19.38
C GLU A 5 8.60 3.01 18.13
N LEU A 6 9.19 2.79 16.97
CA LEU A 6 8.62 3.13 15.65
C LEU A 6 7.29 2.40 15.34
N LYS A 7 6.68 1.73 16.31
CA LYS A 7 5.43 0.96 16.16
C LYS A 7 4.23 1.82 15.81
N ASP A 8 4.27 3.13 16.11
CA ASP A 8 3.19 4.05 15.79
C ASP A 8 3.32 4.68 14.39
N MET A 9 4.41 4.42 13.66
CA MET A 9 4.66 5.06 12.37
C MET A 9 4.37 4.09 11.22
N GLU A 10 3.37 4.42 10.40
CA GLU A 10 3.02 3.69 9.19
C GLU A 10 3.40 4.51 7.95
N TYR A 11 4.16 3.88 7.05
CA TYR A 11 4.35 4.37 5.69
C TYR A 11 3.27 3.78 4.76
N ILE A 12 2.49 4.67 4.15
CA ILE A 12 1.49 4.35 3.13
C ILE A 12 1.87 5.05 1.82
N TYR A 13 1.86 4.30 0.72
CA TYR A 13 2.08 4.84 -0.61
C TYR A 13 0.93 4.46 -1.54
N SER A 14 0.14 5.45 -1.96
CA SER A 14 -1.12 5.25 -2.69
C SER A 14 -1.06 5.91 -4.06
N HIS A 15 -1.57 5.23 -5.10
CA HIS A 15 -1.65 5.77 -6.45
C HIS A 15 -3.08 5.99 -6.88
N TYR A 16 -3.30 7.16 -7.50
CA TYR A 16 -4.61 7.60 -7.94
C TYR A 16 -4.59 7.94 -9.43
N TYR A 17 -5.67 7.59 -10.11
CA TYR A 17 -5.96 8.06 -11.46
C TYR A 17 -7.42 8.52 -11.51
N ASN A 18 -7.67 9.72 -12.05
CA ASN A 18 -9.02 10.33 -12.07
C ASN A 18 -9.73 10.32 -10.69
N LYS A 19 -8.97 10.59 -9.62
CA LYS A 19 -9.45 10.56 -8.22
C LYS A 19 -9.89 9.18 -7.71
N ILE A 20 -9.63 8.12 -8.47
CA ILE A 20 -9.86 6.72 -8.06
C ILE A 20 -8.51 6.14 -7.65
N GLU A 21 -8.43 5.65 -6.42
CA GLU A 21 -7.29 4.86 -5.99
C GLU A 21 -7.32 3.51 -6.68
N TYR A 22 -6.21 3.11 -7.29
CA TYR A 22 -6.12 1.79 -7.92
C TYR A 22 -5.19 0.85 -7.17
N ILE A 23 -4.13 1.34 -6.51
CA ILE A 23 -3.20 0.50 -5.75
C ILE A 23 -2.56 1.26 -4.58
N ARG A 24 -2.30 0.55 -3.47
CA ARG A 24 -1.61 1.06 -2.29
C ARG A 24 -0.61 0.07 -1.73
N PHE A 25 0.55 0.55 -1.34
CA PHE A 25 1.48 -0.16 -0.45
C PHE A 25 1.26 0.29 1.00
N SER A 26 1.21 -0.65 1.94
CA SER A 26 1.29 -0.37 3.38
C SER A 26 2.50 -1.08 3.96
N SER A 27 3.36 -0.33 4.64
CA SER A 27 4.51 -0.89 5.38
C SER A 27 4.09 -1.78 6.56
N SER A 28 2.87 -1.69 7.06
CA SER A 28 2.38 -2.58 8.12
C SER A 28 2.02 -3.97 7.60
N VAL A 29 1.63 -4.08 6.32
CA VAL A 29 1.32 -5.36 5.65
C VAL A 29 2.51 -5.82 4.77
N GLU A 30 3.41 -4.91 4.44
CA GLU A 30 4.55 -5.09 3.53
C GLU A 30 4.15 -5.56 2.12
N GLN A 31 2.92 -5.23 1.69
CA GLN A 31 2.34 -5.68 0.43
C GLN A 31 1.57 -4.55 -0.27
N TYR A 32 1.39 -4.74 -1.57
CA TYR A 32 0.48 -3.96 -2.39
C TYR A 32 -0.95 -4.51 -2.30
N VAL A 33 -1.93 -3.61 -2.20
CA VAL A 33 -3.37 -3.90 -2.21
C VAL A 33 -4.00 -3.16 -3.39
N GLY A 34 -4.73 -3.89 -4.24
CA GLY A 34 -5.46 -3.35 -5.38
C GLY A 34 -6.91 -3.01 -5.05
N PHE A 35 -7.39 -1.85 -5.53
CA PHE A 35 -8.77 -1.37 -5.29
C PHE A 35 -9.65 -1.36 -6.56
N THR A 36 -9.05 -1.63 -7.71
CA THR A 36 -9.73 -1.83 -8.99
C THR A 36 -9.25 -3.15 -9.59
N GLU A 37 -9.96 -3.71 -10.58
CA GLU A 37 -9.51 -4.95 -11.25
C GLU A 37 -8.08 -4.84 -11.79
N TYR A 38 -7.76 -3.69 -12.41
CA TYR A 38 -6.41 -3.37 -12.84
C TYR A 38 -5.42 -3.32 -11.68
N GLY A 39 -5.81 -2.68 -10.58
CA GLY A 39 -5.02 -2.59 -9.36
C GLY A 39 -4.73 -3.94 -8.71
N VAL A 40 -5.70 -4.87 -8.72
CA VAL A 40 -5.55 -6.23 -8.17
C VAL A 40 -4.52 -7.01 -8.98
N MET A 41 -4.63 -7.00 -10.30
CA MET A 41 -3.63 -7.63 -11.19
C MET A 41 -2.22 -7.04 -10.97
N LEU A 42 -2.11 -5.71 -10.84
CA LEU A 42 -0.83 -5.07 -10.54
C LEU A 42 -0.29 -5.48 -9.16
N ALA A 43 -1.14 -5.56 -8.14
CA ALA A 43 -0.75 -5.97 -6.80
C ALA A 43 -0.21 -7.41 -6.78
N GLU A 44 -0.86 -8.34 -7.50
CA GLU A 44 -0.36 -9.71 -7.66
C GLU A 44 1.03 -9.76 -8.30
N ILE A 45 1.26 -8.96 -9.35
CA ILE A 45 2.56 -8.87 -10.02
C ILE A 45 3.62 -8.27 -9.08
N LEU A 46 3.31 -7.18 -8.40
CA LEU A 46 4.25 -6.47 -7.52
C LEU A 46 4.57 -7.23 -6.23
N ASN A 47 3.66 -8.09 -5.76
CA ASN A 47 3.87 -8.92 -4.59
C ASN A 47 4.63 -10.23 -4.92
N ASN A 48 4.57 -10.72 -6.16
CA ASN A 48 5.21 -11.97 -6.62
C ASN A 48 6.62 -11.78 -7.18
N ASN A 49 7.52 -11.14 -6.44
CA ASN A 49 8.96 -11.09 -6.80
C ASN A 49 9.56 -12.48 -7.08
#